data_AF-A0A2U2RV47-F1
#
_entry.id   AF-A0A2U2RV47-F1
#
_cell.length_a   1.000
_cell.length_b   1.000
_cell.length_c   1.000
_cell.angle_alpha   90.00
_cell.angle_beta   90.00
_cell.angle_gamma   90.00
#
_symmetry.space_group_name_H-M   'P 1'
#
loop_
_entity.id
_entity.type
_entity.pdbx_description
1 polymer ?
#
loop_
_entity_poly.entity_id
_entity_poly.type
_entity_poly.pdbx_seq_one_letter_code
_entity_poly.pdbx_strand_id
1 'polypeptide(L)'
;MHAYHGNMKKSITADSDFAAWAAARSQKTNRSLAGARLAIPEPQKHAEIKSQAQQWGMTVEDATMTDGHSEEFLCDGTQSIDSIADMRTASGLEAMEYAEQHMPVLRDTMDDLTTRVDFSGIRIAVCLILEPKTAILLRKLKAAGAIVGVYCGPDSTDPRVAEQLRREGITVESSRAWTAEQAHEAALRLLDKIQPNIIIDDGASFARLASLERPELTANLIGVAEETTSGVRAFQQMQEAGALTYPVVAVNDSVLKTGFDNAHGTGETCVTTMQRILGEHAFDGKNVTVIGYGPVGQGFARRIRALGAEVTICDIDPVASLKAVFDGFAAQDIDEALPCADMVVSATGVRHTVTLEHMRAMHEGAALAVIGGIANEIALDEVSDFTPQVNRDTAQLIVPDGPTLTLIADGDGVNYTVGGGNPIEIMDLSFAVQASAVAYLLEHRGTLDHTLIRLDAATDQRIAASALKARGYRASHAVEDNGYDWRLTRFAENDRENADR
;
A
#
# COMPACT_ATOMS: atom_id res chain seq x y z
N MET A 1 -1.28 20.87 43.06
CA MET A 1 -0.24 19.93 43.52
C MET A 1 0.19 19.13 42.31
N HIS A 2 1.50 19.07 42.07
CA HIS A 2 2.14 18.86 40.78
C HIS A 2 1.78 17.57 40.02
N ALA A 3 1.77 17.74 38.70
CA ALA A 3 1.81 16.70 37.68
C ALA A 3 2.94 15.70 37.88
N TYR A 4 2.63 14.42 37.69
CA TYR A 4 3.57 13.35 37.37
C TYR A 4 2.99 12.59 36.17
N HIS A 5 3.26 13.07 34.96
CA HIS A 5 3.28 12.23 33.76
C HIS A 5 4.76 11.99 33.47
N GLY A 6 5.25 10.83 33.88
CA GLY A 6 6.61 10.41 33.51
C GLY A 6 6.63 10.12 32.02
N ASN A 7 7.29 10.98 31.25
CA ASN A 7 7.79 10.62 29.93
C ASN A 7 8.87 9.56 30.12
N MET A 8 8.49 8.28 30.11
CA MET A 8 9.44 7.20 29.88
C MET A 8 9.88 7.29 28.42
N LYS A 9 11.18 7.54 28.22
CA LYS A 9 11.82 7.53 26.91
C LYS A 9 11.60 6.15 26.29
N LYS A 10 10.72 6.04 25.29
CA LYS A 10 10.42 4.78 24.60
C LYS A 10 11.57 4.46 23.62
N SER A 11 12.64 3.84 24.08
CA SER A 11 13.61 3.10 23.24
C SER A 11 13.32 1.60 23.37
N ILE A 12 13.72 0.78 22.38
CA ILE A 12 13.73 -0.68 22.55
C ILE A 12 14.81 -1.05 23.56
N THR A 13 14.42 -1.17 24.83
CA THR A 13 15.26 -1.58 25.96
C THR A 13 14.50 -2.59 26.81
N ALA A 14 15.08 -3.07 27.92
CA ALA A 14 14.50 -4.13 28.75
C ALA A 14 13.06 -3.85 29.24
N ASP A 15 12.61 -2.60 29.21
CA ASP A 15 11.28 -2.16 29.69
C ASP A 15 10.29 -1.79 28.56
N SER A 16 10.60 -2.05 27.29
CA SER A 16 9.75 -1.66 26.14
C SER A 16 9.09 -2.84 25.44
N ASP A 17 7.82 -2.69 25.04
CA ASP A 17 7.11 -3.62 24.15
C ASP A 17 7.27 -3.20 22.68
N PHE A 18 7.51 -4.20 21.81
CA PHE A 18 7.61 -4.04 20.36
C PHE A 18 6.36 -3.41 19.76
N ALA A 19 5.16 -3.75 20.25
CA ALA A 19 3.89 -3.23 19.72
C ALA A 19 3.82 -1.70 19.77
N ALA A 20 4.15 -1.13 20.93
CA ALA A 20 4.22 0.30 21.17
C ALA A 20 5.29 1.00 20.32
N TRP A 21 6.47 0.38 20.22
CA TRP A 21 7.56 0.92 19.41
C TRP A 21 7.21 0.93 17.92
N ALA A 22 6.66 -0.18 17.41
CA ALA A 22 6.28 -0.33 16.00
C ALA A 22 5.21 0.71 15.62
N ALA A 23 4.16 0.84 16.43
CA ALA A 23 3.12 1.84 16.25
C ALA A 23 3.71 3.26 16.19
N ALA A 24 4.49 3.64 17.20
CA ALA A 24 4.98 5.01 17.30
C ALA A 24 6.01 5.35 16.21
N ARG A 25 6.92 4.42 15.88
CA ARG A 25 7.92 4.62 14.83
C ARG A 25 7.25 4.73 13.46
N SER A 26 6.40 3.77 13.11
CA SER A 26 5.70 3.75 11.82
C SER A 26 4.85 5.01 11.63
N GLN A 27 4.09 5.43 12.66
CA GLN A 27 3.22 6.60 12.57
C GLN A 27 3.98 7.92 12.49
N LYS A 28 5.12 8.07 13.19
CA LYS A 28 5.92 9.30 13.13
C LYS A 28 6.65 9.47 11.80
N THR A 29 7.13 8.37 11.21
CA THR A 29 8.03 8.44 10.05
C THR A 29 7.32 8.12 8.74
N ASN A 30 6.19 7.41 8.77
CA ASN A 30 5.56 6.78 7.60
C ASN A 30 6.54 5.85 6.83
N ARG A 31 7.52 5.30 7.54
CA ARG A 31 8.51 4.36 6.98
C ARG A 31 8.13 2.92 7.27
N SER A 32 8.49 2.02 6.37
CA SER A 32 8.19 0.61 6.53
C SER A 32 9.10 -0.03 7.56
N LEU A 33 8.54 -0.87 8.42
CA LEU A 33 9.31 -1.72 9.31
C LEU A 33 9.69 -3.03 8.61
N ALA A 34 8.79 -3.61 7.84
CA ALA A 34 9.10 -4.78 7.03
C ALA A 34 10.22 -4.50 6.02
N GLY A 35 11.19 -5.41 5.94
CA GLY A 35 12.38 -5.24 5.09
C GLY A 35 13.42 -4.27 5.66
N ALA A 36 13.20 -3.69 6.84
CA ALA A 36 14.20 -2.92 7.57
C ALA A 36 15.06 -3.81 8.49
N ARG A 37 16.19 -3.25 8.94
CA ARG A 37 17.05 -3.85 9.97
C ARG A 37 16.75 -3.19 11.30
N LEU A 38 16.60 -3.96 12.37
CA LEU A 38 16.42 -3.46 13.73
C LEU A 38 17.68 -3.74 14.54
N ALA A 39 18.41 -2.68 14.90
CA ALA A 39 19.56 -2.77 15.78
C ALA A 39 19.12 -2.60 17.24
N ILE A 40 19.32 -3.62 18.07
CA ILE A 40 19.07 -3.57 19.52
C ILE A 40 20.28 -4.11 20.30
N PRO A 41 20.52 -3.65 21.54
CA PRO A 41 21.61 -4.15 22.36
C PRO A 41 21.35 -5.60 22.77
N GLU A 42 22.36 -6.47 22.65
CA GLU A 42 22.29 -7.86 23.09
C GLU A 42 20.97 -8.58 22.70
N PRO A 43 20.63 -8.73 21.40
CA PRO A 43 19.31 -9.24 20.96
C PRO A 43 18.89 -10.57 21.57
N GLN A 44 19.85 -11.38 22.02
CA GLN A 44 19.62 -12.66 22.70
C GLN A 44 18.91 -12.49 24.06
N LYS A 45 19.05 -11.34 24.71
CA LYS A 45 18.36 -10.99 25.96
C LYS A 45 16.94 -10.47 25.73
N HIS A 46 16.59 -10.16 24.48
CA HIS A 46 15.29 -9.62 24.06
C HIS A 46 14.59 -10.59 23.09
N ALA A 47 14.51 -11.87 23.47
CA ALA A 47 14.04 -12.94 22.59
C ALA A 47 12.61 -12.72 22.05
N GLU A 48 11.73 -12.17 22.87
CA GLU A 48 10.34 -11.87 22.47
C GLU A 48 10.30 -10.77 21.41
N ILE A 49 10.89 -9.60 21.68
CA ILE A 49 10.99 -8.49 20.71
C ILE A 49 11.66 -8.96 19.41
N LYS A 50 12.73 -9.74 19.52
CA LYS A 50 13.42 -10.31 18.36
C LYS A 50 12.47 -11.19 17.53
N SER A 51 11.71 -12.06 18.18
CA SER A 51 10.71 -12.91 17.53
C SER A 51 9.61 -12.08 16.87
N GLN A 52 9.03 -11.10 17.57
CA GLN A 52 7.98 -10.24 17.04
C GLN A 52 8.48 -9.43 15.82
N ALA A 53 9.67 -8.83 15.92
CA ALA A 53 10.29 -8.10 14.81
C ALA A 53 10.56 -9.01 13.60
N GLN A 54 11.03 -10.24 13.81
CA GLN A 54 11.23 -11.21 12.73
C GLN A 54 9.92 -11.64 12.09
N GLN A 55 8.87 -11.89 12.88
CA GLN A 55 7.53 -12.20 12.37
C GLN A 55 6.92 -11.03 11.61
N TRP A 56 7.23 -9.79 12.01
CA TRP A 56 6.85 -8.58 11.29
C TRP A 56 7.56 -8.43 9.94
N GLY A 57 8.68 -9.13 9.74
CA GLY A 57 9.50 -9.07 8.52
C GLY A 57 10.74 -8.20 8.63
N MET A 58 11.21 -7.93 9.85
CA MET A 58 12.49 -7.25 10.10
C MET A 58 13.62 -8.26 10.22
N THR A 59 14.84 -7.82 9.92
CA THR A 59 16.06 -8.50 10.39
C THR A 59 16.52 -7.85 11.67
N VAL A 60 17.04 -8.62 12.64
CA VAL A 60 17.46 -8.11 13.94
C VAL A 60 18.96 -8.32 14.10
N GLU A 61 19.69 -7.24 14.37
CA GLU A 61 21.14 -7.22 14.54
C GLU A 61 21.53 -6.65 15.91
N ASP A 62 22.74 -6.98 16.35
CA ASP A 62 23.29 -6.45 17.60
C ASP A 62 23.79 -5.03 17.36
N ALA A 63 23.25 -4.05 18.09
CA ALA A 63 23.59 -2.63 17.94
C ALA A 63 25.08 -2.30 18.17
N THR A 64 25.85 -3.22 18.77
CA THR A 64 27.30 -3.07 18.97
C THR A 64 28.14 -3.54 17.78
N MET A 65 27.53 -4.21 16.81
CA MET A 65 28.19 -4.68 15.60
C MET A 65 28.05 -3.60 14.52
N THR A 66 29.19 -3.14 13.97
CA THR A 66 29.23 -2.22 12.84
C THR A 66 29.45 -3.01 11.55
N ASP A 67 28.37 -3.48 10.97
CA ASP A 67 28.35 -4.01 9.62
C ASP A 67 28.12 -2.83 8.65
N GLY A 68 29.09 -2.59 7.75
CA GLY A 68 29.15 -1.45 6.83
C GLY A 68 28.07 -1.41 5.74
N HIS A 69 26.84 -1.79 6.08
CA HIS A 69 25.63 -1.70 5.28
C HIS A 69 24.99 -0.32 5.40
N SER A 70 24.08 0.01 4.47
CA SER A 70 23.39 1.30 4.41
C SER A 70 22.65 1.61 5.72
N GLU A 71 22.94 2.77 6.32
CA GLU A 71 22.22 3.30 7.48
C GLU A 71 20.77 3.70 7.13
N GLU A 72 20.46 3.88 5.84
CA GLU A 72 19.17 4.39 5.36
C GLU A 72 18.00 3.51 5.81
N PHE A 73 18.15 2.19 5.81
CA PHE A 73 17.13 1.21 6.19
C PHE A 73 17.36 0.62 7.59
N LEU A 74 18.21 1.26 8.39
CA LEU A 74 18.47 0.87 9.78
C LEU A 74 17.48 1.54 10.72
N CYS A 75 16.80 0.73 11.51
CA CYS A 75 16.03 1.15 12.66
C CYS A 75 16.89 0.99 13.91
N ASP A 76 17.47 2.10 14.37
CA ASP A 76 18.13 2.16 15.67
C ASP A 76 17.06 2.00 16.78
N GLY A 77 17.03 0.82 17.39
CA GLY A 77 16.15 0.50 18.51
C GLY A 77 16.62 1.17 19.81
N THR A 78 17.87 1.62 19.91
CA THR A 78 18.36 2.37 21.09
C THR A 78 17.91 3.83 21.09
N GLN A 79 17.57 4.36 19.91
CA GLN A 79 17.04 5.71 19.76
C GLN A 79 15.68 5.85 20.48
N SER A 80 15.55 6.90 21.29
CA SER A 80 14.26 7.25 21.88
C SER A 80 13.27 7.68 20.79
N ILE A 81 12.08 7.08 20.76
CA ILE A 81 10.98 7.47 19.87
C ILE A 81 10.67 8.97 19.97
N ASP A 82 10.81 9.59 21.15
CA ASP A 82 10.57 11.01 21.34
C ASP A 82 11.56 11.92 20.61
N SER A 83 12.75 11.40 20.29
CA SER A 83 13.75 12.11 19.50
C SER A 83 13.52 12.00 17.99
N ILE A 84 12.65 11.09 17.55
CA ILE A 84 12.27 10.95 16.15
C ILE A 84 11.28 12.06 15.80
N ALA A 85 11.61 12.83 14.76
CA ALA A 85 10.74 13.87 14.23
C ALA A 85 9.43 13.27 13.72
N ASP A 86 8.31 13.92 14.04
CA ASP A 86 6.98 13.46 13.65
C ASP A 86 6.54 14.13 12.34
N MET A 87 6.66 13.41 11.24
CA MET A 87 6.34 13.88 9.88
C MET A 87 4.87 14.22 9.69
N ARG A 88 3.98 13.75 10.58
CA ARG A 88 2.55 14.16 10.58
C ARG A 88 2.37 15.62 10.98
N THR A 89 3.34 16.19 11.69
CA THR A 89 3.32 17.58 12.16
C THR A 89 4.25 18.51 11.38
N ALA A 90 5.12 17.95 10.54
CA ALA A 90 6.05 18.70 9.70
C ALA A 90 5.32 19.59 8.67
N SER A 91 6.02 20.58 8.12
CA SER A 91 5.50 21.32 6.95
C SER A 91 5.41 20.39 5.72
N GLY A 92 4.63 20.81 4.72
CA GLY A 92 4.53 20.07 3.45
C GLY A 92 5.89 19.88 2.77
N LEU A 93 6.74 20.91 2.81
CA LEU A 93 8.10 20.85 2.26
C LEU A 93 8.96 19.82 3.00
N GLU A 94 9.04 19.90 4.33
CA GLU A 94 9.84 18.98 5.15
C GLU A 94 9.38 17.53 5.00
N ALA A 95 8.07 17.28 4.97
CA ALA A 95 7.53 15.94 4.77
C ALA A 95 7.85 15.39 3.37
N MET A 96 7.78 16.24 2.34
CA MET A 96 8.16 15.87 0.97
C MET A 96 9.66 15.60 0.86
N GLU A 97 10.52 16.46 1.41
CA GLU A 97 11.97 16.22 1.43
C GLU A 97 12.34 14.95 2.19
N TYR A 98 11.66 14.67 3.31
CA TYR A 98 11.82 13.43 4.05
C TYR A 98 11.44 12.21 3.20
N ALA A 99 10.32 12.27 2.47
CA ALA A 99 9.94 11.20 1.55
C ALA A 99 10.99 11.02 0.44
N GLU A 100 11.46 12.10 -0.19
CA GLU A 100 12.45 12.04 -1.26
C GLU A 100 13.77 11.39 -0.82
N GLN A 101 14.19 11.65 0.42
CA GLN A 101 15.40 11.04 1.02
C GLN A 101 15.29 9.53 1.16
N HIS A 102 14.08 8.98 1.29
CA HIS A 102 13.82 7.56 1.50
C HIS A 102 13.16 6.89 0.28
N MET A 103 13.23 7.54 -0.89
CA MET A 103 12.76 7.00 -2.18
C MET A 103 13.90 6.85 -3.20
N PRO A 104 14.96 6.07 -2.87
CA PRO A 104 16.10 5.91 -3.76
C PRO A 104 15.77 5.15 -5.06
N VAL A 105 14.77 4.25 -5.05
CA VAL A 105 14.47 3.40 -6.20
C VAL A 105 13.80 4.17 -7.31
N LEU A 106 12.82 5.02 -6.99
CA LEU A 106 12.18 5.92 -7.94
C LEU A 106 13.19 6.90 -8.53
N ARG A 107 14.09 7.45 -7.70
CA ARG A 107 15.16 8.33 -8.17
C ARG A 107 16.04 7.61 -9.20
N ASP A 108 16.60 6.46 -8.82
CA ASP A 108 17.50 5.69 -9.70
C ASP A 108 16.76 5.22 -10.97
N THR A 109 15.47 4.90 -10.88
CA THR A 109 14.63 4.53 -12.04
C THR A 109 14.43 5.72 -12.97
N MET A 110 14.08 6.90 -12.45
CA MET A 110 13.90 8.10 -13.27
C MET A 110 15.22 8.57 -13.91
N ASP A 111 16.34 8.45 -13.20
CA ASP A 111 17.67 8.73 -13.74
C ASP A 111 17.99 7.83 -14.93
N ASP A 112 17.67 6.53 -14.87
CA ASP A 112 17.80 5.62 -16.03
C ASP A 112 16.85 5.97 -17.16
N LEU A 113 15.55 6.11 -16.87
CA LEU A 113 14.51 6.35 -17.87
C LEU A 113 14.76 7.65 -18.66
N THR A 114 15.23 8.70 -18.01
CA THR A 114 15.50 10.00 -18.68
C THR A 114 16.71 9.97 -19.61
N THR A 115 17.54 8.91 -19.58
CA THR A 115 18.59 8.71 -20.59
C THR A 115 18.07 8.17 -21.93
N ARG A 116 16.87 7.57 -21.94
CA ARG A 116 16.34 6.81 -23.07
C ARG A 116 14.94 7.23 -23.52
N VAL A 117 14.18 7.93 -22.69
CA VAL A 117 12.83 8.44 -22.98
C VAL A 117 12.76 9.95 -22.79
N ASP A 118 12.20 10.65 -23.78
CA ASP A 118 11.96 12.10 -23.70
C ASP A 118 10.57 12.39 -23.11
N PHE A 119 10.56 12.97 -21.91
CA PHE A 119 9.33 13.38 -21.21
C PHE A 119 8.93 14.83 -21.54
N SER A 120 9.74 15.57 -22.31
CA SER A 120 9.55 17.00 -22.56
C SER A 120 8.19 17.31 -23.18
N GLY A 121 7.41 18.12 -22.47
CA GLY A 121 6.09 18.58 -22.94
C GLY A 121 4.99 17.52 -22.92
N ILE A 122 5.27 16.30 -22.44
CA ILE A 122 4.24 15.28 -22.21
C ILE A 122 3.33 15.76 -21.08
N ARG A 123 2.02 15.77 -21.34
CA ARG A 123 1.02 16.20 -20.36
C ARG A 123 0.51 14.99 -19.58
N ILE A 124 0.70 14.98 -18.28
CA ILE A 124 0.34 13.84 -17.43
C ILE A 124 -0.65 14.33 -16.38
N ALA A 125 -1.85 13.76 -16.38
CA ALA A 125 -2.82 13.95 -15.30
C ALA A 125 -2.72 12.76 -14.34
N VAL A 126 -2.63 13.06 -13.04
CA VAL A 126 -2.46 12.06 -11.99
C VAL A 126 -3.70 12.07 -11.11
N CYS A 127 -4.32 10.92 -10.91
CA CYS A 127 -5.36 10.69 -9.92
C CYS A 127 -4.88 9.61 -8.97
N LEU A 128 -4.30 10.02 -7.86
CA LEU A 128 -3.76 9.17 -6.80
C LEU A 128 -4.04 9.82 -5.45
N ILE A 129 -3.94 9.08 -4.36
CA ILE A 129 -3.91 9.65 -3.01
C ILE A 129 -2.75 10.66 -2.94
N LEU A 130 -3.03 11.90 -2.51
CA LEU A 130 -2.05 12.98 -2.51
C LEU A 130 -1.31 13.08 -1.19
N GLU A 131 -0.12 12.50 -1.15
CA GLU A 131 0.74 12.37 0.02
C GLU A 131 2.18 12.79 -0.32
N PRO A 132 3.10 12.93 0.68
CA PRO A 132 4.46 13.39 0.40
C PRO A 132 5.18 12.59 -0.68
N LYS A 133 5.02 11.27 -0.67
CA LYS A 133 5.54 10.31 -1.66
C LYS A 133 4.97 10.50 -3.07
N THR A 134 3.66 10.76 -3.21
CA THR A 134 3.02 11.08 -4.50
C THR A 134 3.58 12.39 -5.08
N ALA A 135 3.87 13.35 -4.20
CA ALA A 135 4.51 14.60 -4.57
C ALA A 135 5.90 14.39 -5.18
N ILE A 136 6.63 13.35 -4.75
CA ILE A 136 7.94 13.01 -5.31
C ILE A 136 7.81 12.47 -6.73
N LEU A 137 6.84 11.60 -7.01
CA LEU A 137 6.54 11.17 -8.39
C LEU A 137 6.25 12.39 -9.29
N LEU A 138 5.37 13.29 -8.85
CA LEU A 138 5.05 14.53 -9.59
C LEU A 138 6.27 15.41 -9.83
N ARG A 139 7.12 15.61 -8.81
CA ARG A 139 8.37 16.38 -8.91
C ARG A 139 9.34 15.74 -9.91
N LYS A 140 9.53 14.42 -9.88
CA LYS A 140 10.45 13.73 -10.79
C LYS A 140 9.97 13.80 -12.24
N LEU A 141 8.67 13.57 -12.49
CA LEU A 141 8.07 13.72 -13.82
C LEU A 141 8.22 15.16 -14.34
N LYS A 142 7.93 16.16 -13.50
CA LYS A 142 8.11 17.57 -13.86
C LYS A 142 9.58 17.91 -14.15
N ALA A 143 10.51 17.42 -13.33
CA ALA A 143 11.94 17.62 -13.52
C ALA A 143 12.46 16.98 -14.83
N ALA A 144 11.84 15.87 -15.26
CA ALA A 144 12.10 15.24 -16.56
C ALA A 144 11.52 16.02 -17.75
N GLY A 145 10.77 17.11 -17.52
CA GLY A 145 10.20 17.97 -18.56
C GLY A 145 8.71 17.77 -18.82
N ALA A 146 8.03 16.88 -18.08
CA ALA A 146 6.60 16.68 -18.23
C ALA A 146 5.79 17.85 -17.63
N ILE A 147 4.62 18.10 -18.19
CA ILE A 147 3.62 19.02 -17.66
C ILE A 147 2.65 18.18 -16.82
N VAL A 148 2.77 18.27 -15.50
CA VAL A 148 1.99 17.44 -14.56
C VAL A 148 0.88 18.23 -13.87
N GLY A 149 -0.24 17.56 -13.66
CA GLY A 149 -1.31 18.02 -12.77
C GLY A 149 -1.91 16.86 -12.01
N VAL A 150 -2.42 17.13 -10.81
CA VAL A 150 -2.97 16.10 -9.92
C VAL A 150 -4.35 16.46 -9.41
N TYR A 151 -5.22 15.45 -9.36
CA TYR A 151 -6.53 15.50 -8.74
C TYR A 151 -6.57 14.43 -7.64
N CYS A 152 -7.23 14.74 -6.53
CA CYS A 152 -7.59 13.72 -5.56
C CYS A 152 -8.89 14.08 -4.82
N GLY A 153 -9.58 13.04 -4.38
CA GLY A 153 -10.82 13.15 -3.61
C GLY A 153 -10.62 13.81 -2.23
N PRO A 154 -11.72 14.22 -1.58
CA PRO A 154 -11.68 14.91 -0.28
C PRO A 154 -11.13 14.05 0.87
N ASP A 155 -11.25 12.74 0.76
CA ASP A 155 -10.72 11.71 1.69
C ASP A 155 -9.24 11.37 1.46
N SER A 156 -8.69 11.74 0.30
CA SER A 156 -7.43 11.22 -0.21
C SER A 156 -6.38 12.32 -0.40
N THR A 157 -6.38 13.36 0.45
CA THR A 157 -5.49 14.51 0.29
C THR A 157 -4.81 14.95 1.60
N ASP A 158 -3.50 15.13 1.56
CA ASP A 158 -2.74 15.93 2.53
C ASP A 158 -2.72 17.41 2.09
N PRO A 159 -3.43 18.30 2.81
CA PRO A 159 -3.50 19.72 2.43
C PRO A 159 -2.14 20.42 2.44
N ARG A 160 -1.19 19.97 3.28
CA ARG A 160 0.15 20.55 3.39
C ARG A 160 0.94 20.28 2.11
N VAL A 161 0.83 19.07 1.58
CA VAL A 161 1.46 18.64 0.32
C VAL A 161 0.80 19.34 -0.86
N ALA A 162 -0.54 19.39 -0.89
CA ALA A 162 -1.28 20.08 -1.94
C ALA A 162 -0.88 21.56 -2.07
N GLU A 163 -0.79 22.26 -0.94
CA GLU A 163 -0.36 23.67 -0.90
C GLU A 163 1.09 23.83 -1.36
N GLN A 164 1.99 22.96 -0.92
CA GLN A 164 3.40 23.01 -1.31
C GLN A 164 3.59 22.78 -2.83
N LEU A 165 2.90 21.81 -3.41
CA LEU A 165 2.91 21.55 -4.86
C LEU A 165 2.37 22.74 -5.68
N ARG A 166 1.33 23.44 -5.19
CA ARG A 166 0.82 24.66 -5.84
C ARG A 166 1.89 25.75 -5.87
N ARG A 167 2.63 25.95 -4.78
CA ARG A 167 3.75 26.92 -4.72
C ARG A 167 4.88 26.57 -5.67
N GLU A 168 5.09 25.28 -5.92
CA GLU A 168 6.05 24.78 -6.91
C GLU A 168 5.53 24.86 -8.35
N GLY A 169 4.33 25.40 -8.57
CA GLY A 169 3.73 25.59 -9.88
C GLY A 169 3.26 24.28 -10.53
N ILE A 170 2.85 23.29 -9.72
CA ILE A 170 2.10 22.12 -10.19
C ILE A 170 0.60 22.44 -10.07
N THR A 171 -0.19 22.03 -11.05
CA THR A 171 -1.65 22.17 -10.98
C THR A 171 -2.20 21.13 -10.00
N VAL A 172 -2.91 21.56 -8.97
CA VAL A 172 -3.46 20.69 -7.93
C VAL A 172 -4.94 20.98 -7.71
N GLU A 173 -5.77 19.99 -8.01
CA GLU A 173 -7.20 19.96 -7.75
C GLU A 173 -7.50 19.05 -6.55
N SER A 174 -7.49 19.62 -5.35
CA SER A 174 -7.81 18.88 -4.13
C SER A 174 -8.35 19.79 -3.02
N SER A 175 -9.31 19.28 -2.25
CA SER A 175 -9.78 19.88 -1.00
C SER A 175 -10.57 18.88 -0.16
N ARG A 176 -10.28 18.82 1.15
CA ARG A 176 -11.06 18.03 2.13
C ARG A 176 -12.48 18.55 2.36
N ALA A 177 -12.75 19.80 1.94
CA ALA A 177 -14.04 20.46 2.17
C ALA A 177 -15.03 20.28 1.01
N TRP A 178 -14.65 19.55 -0.05
CA TRP A 178 -15.51 19.38 -1.21
C TRP A 178 -16.67 18.42 -0.95
N THR A 179 -17.83 18.77 -1.47
CA THR A 179 -18.91 17.80 -1.70
C THR A 179 -18.55 16.87 -2.86
N ALA A 180 -19.31 15.79 -3.04
CA ALA A 180 -19.12 14.88 -4.17
C ALA A 180 -19.21 15.62 -5.53
N GLU A 181 -20.16 16.54 -5.66
CA GLU A 181 -20.35 17.35 -6.87
C GLU A 181 -19.15 18.26 -7.13
N GLN A 182 -18.64 18.93 -6.09
CA GLN A 182 -17.46 19.79 -6.21
C GLN A 182 -16.20 19.00 -6.56
N ALA A 183 -16.06 17.79 -6.01
CA ALA A 183 -14.96 16.90 -6.33
C ALA A 183 -15.05 16.41 -7.78
N HIS A 184 -16.24 16.10 -8.29
CA HIS A 184 -16.48 15.76 -9.70
C HIS A 184 -16.11 16.92 -10.62
N GLU A 185 -16.62 18.13 -10.35
CA GLU A 185 -16.30 19.32 -11.14
C GLU A 185 -14.79 19.62 -11.16
N ALA A 186 -14.10 19.42 -10.04
CA ALA A 186 -12.66 19.60 -9.94
C ALA A 186 -11.87 18.56 -10.76
N ALA A 187 -12.33 17.30 -10.80
CA ALA A 187 -11.76 16.26 -11.64
C ALA A 187 -11.83 16.65 -13.13
N LEU A 188 -13.01 17.09 -13.58
CA LEU A 188 -13.21 17.58 -14.94
C LEU A 188 -12.34 18.82 -15.23
N ARG A 189 -12.25 19.75 -14.28
CA ARG A 189 -11.38 20.94 -14.41
C ARG A 189 -9.92 20.56 -14.60
N LEU A 190 -9.42 19.52 -13.92
CA LEU A 190 -8.05 19.05 -14.15
C LEU A 190 -7.88 18.50 -15.57
N LEU A 191 -8.81 17.64 -16.02
CA LEU A 191 -8.80 17.07 -17.37
C LEU A 191 -8.78 18.18 -18.43
N ASP A 192 -9.64 19.17 -18.29
CA ASP A 192 -9.77 20.30 -19.22
C ASP A 192 -8.51 21.18 -19.25
N LYS A 193 -7.85 21.35 -18.10
CA LYS A 193 -6.65 22.17 -17.97
C LYS A 193 -5.38 21.47 -18.45
N ILE A 194 -5.24 20.17 -18.16
CA ILE A 194 -4.05 19.40 -18.50
C ILE A 194 -4.13 18.84 -19.91
N GLN A 195 -5.33 18.48 -20.39
CA GLN A 195 -5.55 17.77 -21.66
C GLN A 195 -4.56 16.61 -21.84
N PRO A 196 -4.61 15.61 -20.94
CA PRO A 196 -3.53 14.67 -20.74
C PRO A 196 -3.21 13.84 -21.99
N ASN A 197 -1.93 13.59 -22.20
CA ASN A 197 -1.44 12.53 -23.07
C ASN A 197 -1.42 11.20 -22.31
N ILE A 198 -1.13 11.22 -21.02
CA ILE A 198 -1.10 10.03 -20.17
C ILE A 198 -1.91 10.34 -18.91
N ILE A 199 -2.67 9.35 -18.45
CA ILE A 199 -3.30 9.37 -17.13
C ILE A 199 -2.60 8.33 -16.25
N ILE A 200 -2.19 8.75 -15.06
CA ILE A 200 -1.84 7.82 -13.97
C ILE A 200 -3.06 7.77 -13.06
N ASP A 201 -3.65 6.59 -12.89
CA ASP A 201 -4.95 6.41 -12.24
C ASP A 201 -4.89 5.39 -11.09
N ASP A 202 -5.79 5.61 -10.14
CA ASP A 202 -6.03 4.78 -8.95
C ASP A 202 -7.54 4.47 -8.90
N GLY A 203 -7.89 3.22 -9.21
CA GLY A 203 -9.26 2.74 -9.18
C GLY A 203 -10.03 2.92 -10.49
N ALA A 204 -9.36 3.27 -11.58
CA ALA A 204 -9.91 3.57 -12.91
C ALA A 204 -10.96 4.69 -12.93
N SER A 205 -11.15 5.42 -11.84
CA SER A 205 -12.26 6.36 -11.69
C SER A 205 -12.10 7.57 -12.61
N PHE A 206 -10.87 8.06 -12.75
CA PHE A 206 -10.57 9.30 -13.44
C PHE A 206 -10.48 9.12 -14.96
N ALA A 207 -9.84 8.06 -15.43
CA ALA A 207 -9.80 7.72 -16.85
C ALA A 207 -11.17 7.30 -17.39
N ARG A 208 -11.99 6.61 -16.58
CA ARG A 208 -13.39 6.31 -16.95
C ARG A 208 -14.23 7.57 -17.01
N LEU A 209 -14.08 8.48 -16.04
CA LEU A 209 -14.71 9.80 -16.09
C LEU A 209 -14.34 10.55 -17.37
N ALA A 210 -13.06 10.57 -17.74
CA ALA A 210 -12.62 11.17 -18.99
C ALA A 210 -13.28 10.50 -20.22
N SER A 211 -13.41 9.18 -20.22
CA SER A 211 -14.04 8.44 -21.33
C SER A 211 -15.53 8.74 -21.48
N LEU A 212 -16.24 8.95 -20.36
CA LEU A 212 -17.68 9.17 -20.33
C LEU A 212 -18.05 10.63 -20.59
N GLU A 213 -17.29 11.57 -20.03
CA GLU A 213 -17.68 12.99 -19.97
C GLU A 213 -16.74 13.93 -20.73
N ARG A 214 -15.57 13.44 -21.17
CA ARG A 214 -14.59 14.16 -22.01
C ARG A 214 -14.00 13.26 -23.12
N PRO A 215 -14.83 12.56 -23.91
CA PRO A 215 -14.34 11.58 -24.88
C PRO A 215 -13.35 12.18 -25.90
N GLU A 216 -13.45 13.46 -26.22
CA GLU A 216 -12.52 14.19 -27.08
C GLU A 216 -11.08 14.25 -26.54
N LEU A 217 -10.90 14.20 -25.22
CA LEU A 217 -9.58 14.14 -24.59
C LEU A 217 -8.99 12.74 -24.72
N THR A 218 -9.83 11.69 -24.60
CA THR A 218 -9.37 10.30 -24.71
C THR A 218 -8.90 9.91 -26.11
N ALA A 219 -9.35 10.62 -27.14
CA ALA A 219 -8.89 10.40 -28.52
C ALA A 219 -7.39 10.73 -28.72
N ASN A 220 -6.80 11.53 -27.83
CA ASN A 220 -5.39 11.94 -27.90
C ASN A 220 -4.52 11.28 -26.83
N LEU A 221 -5.08 10.31 -26.11
CA LEU A 221 -4.44 9.63 -25.01
C LEU A 221 -3.46 8.59 -25.55
N ILE A 222 -2.21 8.67 -25.11
CA ILE A 222 -1.17 7.67 -25.37
C ILE A 222 -1.51 6.39 -24.61
N GLY A 223 -1.94 6.52 -23.35
CA GLY A 223 -2.43 5.42 -22.53
C GLY A 223 -2.64 5.78 -21.06
N VAL A 224 -3.13 4.82 -20.29
CA VAL A 224 -3.36 4.93 -18.84
C VAL A 224 -2.41 3.98 -18.11
N ALA A 225 -1.89 4.39 -16.96
CA ALA A 225 -1.19 3.51 -16.03
C ALA A 225 -2.05 3.34 -14.76
N GLU A 226 -2.55 2.12 -14.51
CA GLU A 226 -3.52 1.84 -13.45
C GLU A 226 -2.90 1.03 -12.29
N GLU A 227 -2.95 1.61 -11.09
CA GLU A 227 -2.24 1.09 -9.91
C GLU A 227 -2.98 -0.01 -9.14
N THR A 228 -4.31 -0.10 -9.27
CA THR A 228 -5.11 -0.92 -8.36
C THR A 228 -5.74 -2.15 -8.99
N THR A 229 -5.99 -3.15 -8.14
CA THR A 229 -6.66 -4.39 -8.55
C THR A 229 -8.12 -4.14 -8.95
N SER A 230 -8.80 -3.18 -8.30
CA SER A 230 -10.17 -2.78 -8.64
C SER A 230 -10.23 -2.04 -9.98
N GLY A 231 -9.30 -1.10 -10.21
CA GLY A 231 -9.20 -0.37 -11.48
C GLY A 231 -8.83 -1.28 -12.66
N VAL A 232 -7.86 -2.19 -12.49
CA VAL A 232 -7.54 -3.20 -13.51
C VAL A 232 -8.75 -4.06 -13.86
N ARG A 233 -9.54 -4.50 -12.85
CA ARG A 233 -10.80 -5.24 -13.08
C ARG A 233 -11.81 -4.42 -13.89
N ALA A 234 -11.93 -3.11 -13.63
CA ALA A 234 -12.82 -2.24 -14.39
C ALA A 234 -12.37 -2.11 -15.87
N PHE A 235 -11.07 -1.94 -16.13
CA PHE A 235 -10.56 -1.90 -17.50
C PHE A 235 -10.66 -3.24 -18.23
N GLN A 236 -10.49 -4.36 -17.53
CA GLN A 236 -10.72 -5.69 -18.09
C GLN A 236 -12.19 -5.84 -18.56
N GLN A 237 -13.15 -5.39 -17.75
CA GLN A 237 -14.56 -5.39 -18.14
C GLN A 237 -14.84 -4.47 -19.34
N MET A 238 -14.20 -3.29 -19.39
CA MET A 238 -14.29 -2.39 -20.55
C MET A 238 -13.74 -3.05 -21.82
N GLN A 239 -12.61 -3.77 -21.72
CA GLN A 239 -12.03 -4.50 -22.84
C GLN A 239 -12.95 -5.62 -23.33
N GLU A 240 -13.50 -6.43 -22.42
CA GLU A 240 -14.45 -7.50 -22.74
C GLU A 240 -15.74 -6.97 -23.39
N ALA A 241 -16.17 -5.76 -23.00
CA ALA A 241 -17.29 -5.07 -23.60
C ALA A 241 -16.96 -4.37 -24.94
N GLY A 242 -15.69 -4.38 -25.38
CA GLY A 242 -15.23 -3.65 -26.57
C GLY A 242 -15.27 -2.12 -26.43
N ALA A 243 -15.32 -1.62 -25.19
CA ALA A 243 -15.44 -0.20 -24.85
C ALA A 243 -14.08 0.48 -24.55
N LEU A 244 -12.99 -0.29 -24.50
CA LEU A 244 -11.66 0.25 -24.23
C LEU A 244 -11.07 0.90 -25.50
N THR A 245 -10.80 2.21 -25.45
CA THR A 245 -10.40 3.03 -26.61
C THR A 245 -8.96 3.53 -26.57
N TYR A 246 -8.18 3.07 -25.59
CA TYR A 246 -6.78 3.43 -25.38
C TYR A 246 -6.06 2.28 -24.66
N PRO A 247 -4.73 2.16 -24.78
CA PRO A 247 -3.98 1.16 -24.05
C PRO A 247 -3.93 1.47 -22.55
N VAL A 248 -3.96 0.43 -21.72
CA VAL A 248 -3.86 0.54 -20.27
C VAL A 248 -2.74 -0.36 -19.77
N VAL A 249 -1.72 0.19 -19.15
CA VAL A 249 -0.69 -0.57 -18.45
C VAL A 249 -1.20 -0.90 -17.05
N ALA A 250 -1.42 -2.19 -16.78
CA ALA A 250 -1.82 -2.71 -15.48
C ALA A 250 -0.61 -2.72 -14.52
N VAL A 251 -0.31 -1.57 -13.90
CA VAL A 251 0.78 -1.44 -12.92
C VAL A 251 0.56 -2.35 -11.72
N ASN A 252 -0.70 -2.54 -11.33
CA ASN A 252 -1.06 -3.49 -10.27
C ASN A 252 -0.56 -4.92 -10.52
N ASP A 253 -0.42 -5.36 -11.77
CA ASP A 253 -0.04 -6.74 -12.11
C ASP A 253 1.47 -7.00 -11.93
N SER A 254 2.26 -5.96 -11.64
CA SER A 254 3.66 -6.11 -11.20
C SER A 254 3.74 -6.90 -9.89
N VAL A 255 4.73 -7.78 -9.79
CA VAL A 255 5.00 -8.50 -8.53
C VAL A 255 5.49 -7.55 -7.45
N LEU A 256 6.07 -6.41 -7.83
CA LEU A 256 6.49 -5.36 -6.90
C LEU A 256 5.32 -4.59 -6.32
N LYS A 257 4.15 -4.61 -6.98
CA LYS A 257 2.91 -4.06 -6.43
C LYS A 257 2.22 -5.10 -5.56
N THR A 258 1.78 -6.21 -6.12
CA THR A 258 1.01 -7.22 -5.36
C THR A 258 1.79 -7.85 -4.22
N GLY A 259 3.09 -8.10 -4.40
CA GLY A 259 3.95 -8.75 -3.43
C GLY A 259 4.50 -7.82 -2.34
N PHE A 260 4.45 -6.49 -2.51
CA PHE A 260 5.02 -5.53 -1.56
C PHE A 260 4.00 -4.48 -1.14
N ASP A 261 3.39 -3.75 -2.07
CA ASP A 261 2.35 -2.76 -1.76
C ASP A 261 1.20 -3.37 -0.96
N ASN A 262 0.53 -4.35 -1.55
CA ASN A 262 -0.64 -4.96 -0.92
C ASN A 262 -0.24 -5.77 0.33
N ALA A 263 0.82 -6.59 0.24
CA ALA A 263 1.19 -7.55 1.28
C ALA A 263 2.02 -6.95 2.44
N HIS A 264 2.78 -5.90 2.18
CA HIS A 264 3.61 -5.24 3.19
C HIS A 264 3.13 -3.82 3.49
N GLY A 265 2.79 -3.01 2.48
CA GLY A 265 2.32 -1.64 2.69
C GLY A 265 0.98 -1.56 3.41
N THR A 266 -0.07 -2.04 2.76
CA THR A 266 -1.44 -1.95 3.30
C THR A 266 -1.56 -2.74 4.59
N GLY A 267 -1.11 -4.00 4.58
CA GLY A 267 -1.14 -4.86 5.76
C GLY A 267 -0.43 -4.28 6.99
N GLU A 268 0.71 -3.60 6.82
CA GLU A 268 1.44 -2.97 7.94
C GLU A 268 0.77 -1.67 8.42
N THR A 269 0.42 -0.79 7.49
CA THR A 269 -0.07 0.55 7.82
C THR A 269 -1.49 0.56 8.36
N CYS A 270 -2.32 -0.39 7.96
CA CYS A 270 -3.61 -0.61 8.59
C CYS A 270 -3.44 -1.02 10.06
N VAL A 271 -2.50 -1.93 10.37
CA VAL A 271 -2.22 -2.33 11.76
C VAL A 271 -1.73 -1.16 12.59
N THR A 272 -0.73 -0.40 12.13
CA THR A 272 -0.18 0.70 12.94
C THR A 272 -1.15 1.88 13.05
N THR A 273 -2.01 2.09 12.06
CA THR A 273 -3.09 3.10 12.14
C THR A 273 -4.18 2.67 13.11
N MET A 274 -4.56 1.39 13.13
CA MET A 274 -5.47 0.86 14.14
C MET A 274 -4.87 0.93 15.55
N GLN A 275 -3.57 0.67 15.73
CA GLN A 275 -2.89 0.89 17.01
C GLN A 275 -2.93 2.37 17.46
N ARG A 276 -2.82 3.32 16.51
CA ARG A 276 -2.97 4.76 16.83
C ARG A 276 -4.38 5.08 17.33
N ILE A 277 -5.39 4.50 16.70
CA ILE A 277 -6.81 4.80 16.94
C ILE A 277 -7.32 4.10 18.21
N LEU A 278 -7.01 2.81 18.36
CA LEU A 278 -7.55 1.94 19.40
C LEU A 278 -6.60 1.74 20.59
N GLY A 279 -5.33 2.09 20.44
CA GLY A 279 -4.28 1.90 21.44
C GLY A 279 -3.17 0.94 21.00
N GLU A 280 -1.97 1.12 21.56
CA GLU A 280 -0.76 0.39 21.13
C GLU A 280 -0.88 -1.15 21.25
N HIS A 281 -1.70 -1.64 22.18
CA HIS A 281 -1.97 -3.06 22.42
C HIS A 281 -3.37 -3.49 21.93
N ALA A 282 -3.97 -2.80 20.97
CA ALA A 282 -5.34 -3.09 20.49
C ALA A 282 -5.58 -4.53 20.00
N PHE A 283 -4.51 -5.26 19.68
CA PHE A 283 -4.55 -6.62 19.14
C PHE A 283 -4.20 -7.70 20.17
N ASP A 284 -3.62 -7.33 21.32
CA ASP A 284 -3.09 -8.29 22.28
C ASP A 284 -4.22 -9.13 22.92
N GLY A 285 -4.17 -10.45 22.72
CA GLY A 285 -5.17 -11.39 23.20
C GLY A 285 -6.56 -11.23 22.59
N LYS A 286 -6.70 -10.49 21.48
CA LYS A 286 -7.98 -10.25 20.82
C LYS A 286 -8.29 -11.29 19.74
N ASN A 287 -9.56 -11.68 19.65
CA ASN A 287 -10.07 -12.50 18.56
C ASN A 287 -10.34 -11.60 17.34
N VAL A 288 -9.49 -11.69 16.32
CA VAL A 288 -9.61 -10.87 15.11
C VAL A 288 -10.01 -11.75 13.92
N THR A 289 -11.18 -11.47 13.36
CA THR A 289 -11.64 -12.11 12.11
C THR A 289 -11.24 -11.27 10.91
N VAL A 290 -10.48 -11.85 9.99
CA VAL A 290 -10.06 -11.22 8.72
C VAL A 290 -10.80 -11.88 7.57
N ILE A 291 -11.60 -11.11 6.85
CA ILE A 291 -12.39 -11.57 5.70
C ILE A 291 -11.63 -11.24 4.41
N GLY A 292 -11.20 -12.27 3.69
CA GLY A 292 -10.33 -12.19 2.52
C GLY A 292 -8.86 -12.43 2.87
N TYR A 293 -8.29 -13.49 2.30
CA TYR A 293 -6.91 -13.93 2.50
C TYR A 293 -6.05 -13.77 1.24
N GLY A 294 -6.34 -12.72 0.47
CA GLY A 294 -5.45 -12.21 -0.57
C GLY A 294 -4.16 -11.57 0.00
N PRO A 295 -3.33 -10.92 -0.82
CA PRO A 295 -2.09 -10.30 -0.36
C PRO A 295 -2.28 -9.33 0.81
N VAL A 296 -3.31 -8.47 0.78
CA VAL A 296 -3.64 -7.53 1.86
C VAL A 296 -3.96 -8.27 3.18
N GLY A 297 -4.91 -9.20 3.13
CA GLY A 297 -5.31 -9.99 4.31
C GLY A 297 -4.18 -10.84 4.88
N GLN A 298 -3.37 -11.49 4.03
CA GLN A 298 -2.14 -12.18 4.44
C GLN A 298 -1.18 -11.24 5.15
N GLY A 299 -1.00 -10.05 4.58
CA GLY A 299 -0.15 -9.01 5.13
C GLY A 299 -0.59 -8.62 6.54
N PHE A 300 -1.86 -8.26 6.69
CA PHE A 300 -2.47 -7.83 7.94
C PHE A 300 -2.43 -8.93 9.01
N ALA A 301 -2.90 -10.14 8.68
CA ALA A 301 -2.96 -11.28 9.59
C ALA A 301 -1.60 -11.63 10.21
N ARG A 302 -0.53 -11.58 9.40
CA ARG A 302 0.84 -11.83 9.89
C ARG A 302 1.31 -10.81 10.91
N ARG A 303 0.97 -9.52 10.73
CA ARG A 303 1.38 -8.45 11.66
C ARG A 303 0.60 -8.54 12.97
N ILE A 304 -0.71 -8.69 12.93
CA ILE A 304 -1.51 -8.74 14.17
C ILE A 304 -1.20 -9.99 15.01
N ARG A 305 -0.84 -11.12 14.37
CA ARG A 305 -0.32 -12.29 15.09
C ARG A 305 0.99 -12.00 15.81
N ALA A 306 1.89 -11.24 15.19
CA ALA A 306 3.12 -10.80 15.84
C ALA A 306 2.86 -9.87 17.05
N LEU A 307 1.65 -9.29 17.13
CA LEU A 307 1.18 -8.45 18.24
C LEU A 307 0.26 -9.20 19.23
N GLY A 308 0.15 -10.53 19.13
CA GLY A 308 -0.61 -11.35 20.08
C GLY A 308 -2.10 -11.55 19.76
N ALA A 309 -2.56 -11.21 18.56
CA ALA A 309 -3.94 -11.50 18.16
C ALA A 309 -4.15 -13.00 17.85
N GLU A 310 -5.32 -13.51 18.24
CA GLU A 310 -5.87 -14.78 17.79
C GLU A 310 -6.64 -14.56 16.50
N VAL A 311 -6.11 -15.02 15.37
CA VAL A 311 -6.61 -14.67 14.04
C VAL A 311 -7.40 -15.80 13.40
N THR A 312 -8.64 -15.49 13.02
CA THR A 312 -9.51 -16.34 12.20
C THR A 312 -9.65 -15.76 10.81
N ILE A 313 -9.46 -16.58 9.78
CA ILE A 313 -9.61 -16.20 8.38
C ILE A 313 -10.95 -16.71 7.84
N CYS A 314 -11.66 -15.85 7.12
CA CYS A 314 -12.84 -16.22 6.33
C CYS A 314 -12.58 -15.87 4.87
N ASP A 315 -12.67 -16.83 3.96
CA ASP A 315 -12.54 -16.59 2.52
C ASP A 315 -13.49 -17.51 1.73
N ILE A 316 -14.05 -16.96 0.65
CA ILE A 316 -14.92 -17.70 -0.27
C ILE A 316 -14.13 -18.68 -1.14
N ASP A 317 -12.84 -18.43 -1.34
CA ASP A 317 -11.94 -19.33 -2.05
C ASP A 317 -11.38 -20.40 -1.08
N PRO A 318 -11.75 -21.67 -1.23
CA PRO A 318 -11.23 -22.74 -0.37
C PRO A 318 -9.71 -22.90 -0.47
N VAL A 319 -9.06 -22.49 -1.57
CA VAL A 319 -7.60 -22.50 -1.69
C VAL A 319 -6.97 -21.44 -0.78
N ALA A 320 -7.56 -20.24 -0.74
CA ALA A 320 -7.12 -19.17 0.17
C ALA A 320 -7.32 -19.57 1.63
N SER A 321 -8.47 -20.14 1.98
CA SER A 321 -8.75 -20.67 3.32
C SER A 321 -7.80 -21.81 3.71
N LEU A 322 -7.53 -22.76 2.81
CA LEU A 322 -6.55 -23.83 3.06
C LEU A 322 -5.14 -23.26 3.27
N LYS A 323 -4.75 -22.25 2.47
CA LYS A 323 -3.46 -21.56 2.64
C LYS A 323 -3.36 -20.90 4.00
N ALA A 324 -4.43 -20.26 4.49
CA ALA A 324 -4.46 -19.67 5.83
C ALA A 324 -4.16 -20.70 6.92
N VAL A 325 -4.74 -21.90 6.82
CA VAL A 325 -4.46 -23.02 7.75
C VAL A 325 -2.99 -23.42 7.71
N PHE A 326 -2.39 -23.53 6.51
CA PHE A 326 -0.96 -23.84 6.36
C PHE A 326 -0.03 -22.71 6.83
N ASP A 327 -0.49 -21.46 6.75
CA ASP A 327 0.20 -20.28 7.29
C ASP A 327 0.04 -20.18 8.84
N GLY A 328 -0.73 -21.07 9.46
CA GLY A 328 -0.90 -21.20 10.91
C GLY A 328 -2.05 -20.39 11.50
N PHE A 329 -3.09 -20.11 10.71
CA PHE A 329 -4.31 -19.43 11.16
C PHE A 329 -5.51 -20.37 11.21
N ALA A 330 -6.49 -20.07 12.06
CA ALA A 330 -7.79 -20.74 11.95
C ALA A 330 -8.50 -20.26 10.67
N ALA A 331 -9.28 -21.14 10.05
CA ALA A 331 -10.18 -20.77 8.95
C ALA A 331 -11.58 -21.28 9.25
N GLN A 332 -12.57 -20.39 9.17
CA GLN A 332 -13.96 -20.67 9.53
C GLN A 332 -14.92 -20.07 8.49
N ASP A 333 -16.16 -20.55 8.50
CA ASP A 333 -17.25 -19.87 7.81
C ASP A 333 -17.52 -18.51 8.49
N ILE A 334 -17.92 -17.51 7.71
CA ILE A 334 -18.17 -16.16 8.22
C ILE A 334 -19.29 -16.15 9.28
N ASP A 335 -20.34 -16.95 9.12
CA ASP A 335 -21.46 -17.01 10.05
C ASP A 335 -21.07 -17.62 11.41
N GLU A 336 -20.00 -18.43 11.44
CA GLU A 336 -19.45 -19.04 12.65
C GLU A 336 -18.45 -18.13 13.36
N ALA A 337 -17.65 -17.37 12.60
CA ALA A 337 -16.56 -16.56 13.14
C ALA A 337 -17.04 -15.25 13.77
N LEU A 338 -17.99 -14.55 13.14
CA LEU A 338 -18.40 -13.20 13.53
C LEU A 338 -18.98 -13.08 14.96
N PRO A 339 -19.78 -14.04 15.47
CA PRO A 339 -20.35 -13.92 16.81
C PRO A 339 -19.32 -13.87 17.97
N CYS A 340 -18.09 -14.33 17.73
CA CYS A 340 -17.02 -14.39 18.75
C CYS A 340 -15.87 -13.40 18.51
N ALA A 341 -15.95 -12.57 17.47
CA ALA A 341 -14.88 -11.69 17.05
C ALA A 341 -14.91 -10.35 17.81
N ASP A 342 -13.84 -10.05 18.56
CA ASP A 342 -13.60 -8.71 19.14
C ASP A 342 -13.44 -7.64 18.06
N MET A 343 -12.89 -8.05 16.90
CA MET A 343 -12.65 -7.19 15.75
C MET A 343 -12.89 -7.96 14.44
N VAL A 344 -13.55 -7.30 13.49
CA VAL A 344 -13.80 -7.81 12.15
C VAL A 344 -13.18 -6.86 11.13
N VAL A 345 -12.40 -7.41 10.20
CA VAL A 345 -11.65 -6.65 9.20
C VAL A 345 -11.93 -7.20 7.81
N SER A 346 -12.50 -6.38 6.93
CA SER A 346 -12.67 -6.72 5.50
C SER A 346 -11.43 -6.35 4.70
N ALA A 347 -10.93 -7.30 3.90
CA ALA A 347 -9.76 -7.17 3.03
C ALA A 347 -10.03 -7.70 1.61
N THR A 348 -11.28 -7.68 1.16
CA THR A 348 -11.72 -8.37 -0.07
C THR A 348 -11.69 -7.48 -1.31
N GLY A 349 -11.88 -6.16 -1.17
CA GLY A 349 -12.15 -5.30 -2.32
C GLY A 349 -13.47 -5.67 -3.01
N VAL A 350 -14.47 -6.15 -2.26
CA VAL A 350 -15.79 -6.57 -2.75
C VAL A 350 -16.90 -5.87 -1.98
N ARG A 351 -17.84 -5.28 -2.71
CA ARG A 351 -18.98 -4.54 -2.15
C ARG A 351 -19.85 -5.50 -1.33
N HIS A 352 -20.29 -5.04 -0.17
CA HIS A 352 -21.18 -5.78 0.74
C HIS A 352 -20.60 -7.14 1.19
N THR A 353 -19.29 -7.19 1.42
CA THR A 353 -18.63 -8.33 2.07
C THR A 353 -19.19 -8.53 3.48
N VAL A 354 -19.33 -7.45 4.24
CA VAL A 354 -20.02 -7.46 5.54
C VAL A 354 -21.42 -6.89 5.34
N THR A 355 -22.41 -7.77 5.29
CA THR A 355 -23.82 -7.43 5.11
C THR A 355 -24.44 -6.90 6.41
N LEU A 356 -25.64 -6.34 6.33
CA LEU A 356 -26.40 -5.96 7.54
C LEU A 356 -26.66 -7.16 8.46
N GLU A 357 -26.91 -8.35 7.91
CA GLU A 357 -27.13 -9.56 8.70
C GLU A 357 -25.86 -10.03 9.41
N HIS A 358 -24.71 -9.96 8.72
CA HIS A 358 -23.40 -10.21 9.34
C HIS A 358 -23.16 -9.24 10.52
N MET A 359 -23.48 -7.95 10.36
CA MET A 359 -23.34 -6.97 11.43
C MET A 359 -24.24 -7.27 12.64
N ARG A 360 -25.46 -7.77 12.42
CA ARG A 360 -26.38 -8.17 13.50
C ARG A 360 -25.89 -9.36 14.31
N ALA A 361 -25.13 -10.26 13.68
CA ALA A 361 -24.58 -11.44 14.32
C ALA A 361 -23.34 -11.15 15.20
N MET A 362 -22.70 -9.98 15.02
CA MET A 362 -21.57 -9.55 15.84
C MET A 362 -21.99 -9.24 17.29
N HIS A 363 -21.03 -9.21 18.21
CA HIS A 363 -21.30 -8.86 19.60
C HIS A 363 -21.19 -7.35 19.88
N GLU A 364 -21.83 -6.91 20.96
CA GLU A 364 -21.81 -5.51 21.42
C GLU A 364 -20.36 -5.00 21.56
N GLY A 365 -20.10 -3.82 21.02
CA GLY A 365 -18.82 -3.12 21.10
C GLY A 365 -17.71 -3.66 20.19
N ALA A 366 -17.96 -4.70 19.40
CA ALA A 366 -16.96 -5.22 18.46
C ALA A 366 -16.50 -4.13 17.48
N ALA A 367 -15.20 -4.15 17.15
CA ALA A 367 -14.62 -3.23 16.18
C ALA A 367 -14.86 -3.73 14.75
N LEU A 368 -15.18 -2.83 13.83
CA LEU A 368 -15.42 -3.15 12.43
C LEU A 368 -14.61 -2.20 11.53
N ALA A 369 -13.86 -2.76 10.60
CA ALA A 369 -12.95 -1.98 9.75
C ALA A 369 -12.83 -2.53 8.33
N VAL A 370 -12.42 -1.66 7.41
CA VAL A 370 -12.05 -2.00 6.03
C VAL A 370 -10.58 -1.69 5.82
N ILE A 371 -9.86 -2.66 5.25
CA ILE A 371 -8.48 -2.51 4.79
C ILE A 371 -8.34 -2.83 3.30
N GLY A 372 -9.46 -3.08 2.62
CA GLY A 372 -9.53 -3.09 1.17
C GLY A 372 -9.54 -1.67 0.58
N GLY A 373 -10.10 -1.53 -0.61
CA GLY A 373 -9.93 -0.31 -1.40
C GLY A 373 -11.12 0.02 -2.30
N ILE A 374 -12.33 -0.37 -1.90
CA ILE A 374 -13.55 0.04 -2.59
C ILE A 374 -14.59 0.57 -1.61
N ALA A 375 -15.47 1.45 -2.10
CA ALA A 375 -16.60 1.94 -1.33
C ALA A 375 -17.61 0.82 -1.01
N ASN A 376 -18.20 0.88 0.20
CA ASN A 376 -19.24 -0.03 0.68
C ASN A 376 -18.83 -1.51 0.72
N GLU A 377 -17.60 -1.84 1.13
CA GLU A 377 -17.29 -3.24 1.52
C GLU A 377 -18.14 -3.69 2.71
N ILE A 378 -18.50 -2.75 3.59
CA ILE A 378 -19.54 -2.89 4.60
C ILE A 378 -20.83 -2.28 4.05
N ALA A 379 -21.97 -2.94 4.25
CA ALA A 379 -23.29 -2.47 3.80
C ALA A 379 -23.84 -1.30 4.64
N LEU A 380 -23.07 -0.21 4.76
CA LEU A 380 -23.44 0.99 5.51
C LEU A 380 -24.57 1.78 4.84
N ASP A 381 -24.75 1.63 3.52
CA ASP A 381 -25.87 2.17 2.76
C ASP A 381 -27.23 1.55 3.14
N GLU A 382 -27.22 0.43 3.86
CA GLU A 382 -28.42 -0.20 4.42
C GLU A 382 -28.71 0.27 5.86
N VAL A 383 -27.85 1.12 6.44
CA VAL A 383 -28.01 1.69 7.79
C VAL A 383 -28.52 3.13 7.68
N SER A 384 -29.83 3.32 7.86
CA SER A 384 -30.53 4.58 7.56
C SER A 384 -30.02 5.82 8.33
N ASP A 385 -29.47 5.63 9.52
CA ASP A 385 -29.08 6.71 10.43
C ASP A 385 -27.56 6.96 10.44
N PHE A 386 -26.81 6.34 9.53
CA PHE A 386 -25.37 6.53 9.42
C PHE A 386 -25.01 7.52 8.31
N THR A 387 -24.36 8.62 8.69
CA THR A 387 -23.77 9.57 7.75
C THR A 387 -22.25 9.56 7.90
N PRO A 388 -21.49 9.21 6.84
CA PRO A 388 -20.04 9.28 6.83
C PRO A 388 -19.53 10.72 7.05
N GLN A 389 -18.39 10.84 7.72
CA GLN A 389 -17.65 12.07 7.97
C GLN A 389 -16.20 11.90 7.51
N VAL A 390 -15.70 12.91 6.80
CA VAL A 390 -14.34 12.86 6.24
C VAL A 390 -13.29 12.84 7.37
N ASN A 391 -12.37 11.87 7.32
CA ASN A 391 -11.27 11.66 8.30
C ASN A 391 -11.73 11.42 9.75
N ARG A 392 -12.88 10.77 9.98
CA ARG A 392 -13.29 10.38 11.34
C ARG A 392 -12.63 9.06 11.75
N ASP A 393 -11.81 9.10 12.80
CA ASP A 393 -11.10 7.92 13.32
C ASP A 393 -12.07 6.78 13.70
N THR A 394 -13.11 7.08 14.48
CA THR A 394 -14.11 6.11 14.91
C THR A 394 -15.53 6.69 14.98
N ALA A 395 -16.51 5.82 14.78
CA ALA A 395 -17.92 6.09 14.98
C ALA A 395 -18.57 4.96 15.77
N GLN A 396 -19.61 5.29 16.54
CA GLN A 396 -20.54 4.27 17.05
C GLN A 396 -21.57 4.00 15.97
N LEU A 397 -21.58 2.78 15.44
CA LEU A 397 -22.53 2.33 14.43
C LEU A 397 -23.64 1.56 15.16
N ILE A 398 -24.83 2.16 15.23
CA ILE A 398 -26.01 1.52 15.81
C ILE A 398 -26.62 0.61 14.73
N VAL A 399 -26.41 -0.70 14.83
CA VAL A 399 -26.94 -1.65 13.85
C VAL A 399 -28.45 -1.84 14.10
N PRO A 400 -29.31 -1.66 13.09
CA PRO A 400 -30.74 -1.91 13.22
C PRO A 400 -31.03 -3.35 13.69
N ASP A 401 -31.76 -3.48 14.80
CA ASP A 401 -32.07 -4.75 15.46
C ASP A 401 -30.82 -5.57 15.87
N GLY A 402 -29.70 -4.90 16.11
CA GLY A 402 -28.40 -5.51 16.41
C GLY A 402 -27.61 -4.76 17.48
N PRO A 403 -26.29 -5.04 17.58
CA PRO A 403 -25.41 -4.38 18.54
C PRO A 403 -25.07 -2.94 18.15
N THR A 404 -24.44 -2.21 19.08
CA THR A 404 -23.63 -1.03 18.73
C THR A 404 -22.20 -1.47 18.45
N LEU A 405 -21.68 -1.14 17.27
CA LEU A 405 -20.31 -1.49 16.84
C LEU A 405 -19.40 -0.26 16.87
N THR A 406 -18.10 -0.47 17.05
CA THR A 406 -17.08 0.56 16.86
C THR A 406 -16.59 0.51 15.41
N LEU A 407 -17.12 1.39 14.56
CA LEU A 407 -16.72 1.50 13.17
C LEU A 407 -15.46 2.36 13.05
N ILE A 408 -14.42 1.84 12.39
CA ILE A 408 -13.16 2.55 12.15
C ILE A 408 -13.20 3.21 10.77
N ALA A 409 -12.71 4.44 10.68
CA ALA A 409 -12.56 5.18 9.42
C ALA A 409 -13.86 5.27 8.60
N ASP A 410 -15.01 5.28 9.27
CA ASP A 410 -16.35 5.27 8.64
C ASP A 410 -16.58 4.15 7.62
N GLY A 411 -15.87 3.02 7.77
CA GLY A 411 -15.97 1.85 6.90
C GLY A 411 -15.25 2.00 5.57
N ASP A 412 -14.35 2.97 5.45
CA ASP A 412 -13.42 3.12 4.34
C ASP A 412 -12.02 2.60 4.72
N GLY A 413 -11.10 2.54 3.75
CA GLY A 413 -9.76 2.00 3.93
C GLY A 413 -8.95 2.74 5.00
N VAL A 414 -8.72 2.05 6.12
CA VAL A 414 -8.19 2.64 7.36
C VAL A 414 -6.87 3.38 7.16
N ASN A 415 -5.95 2.84 6.36
CA ASN A 415 -4.60 3.38 6.22
C ASN A 415 -4.55 4.72 5.46
N TYR A 416 -5.44 4.96 4.50
CA TYR A 416 -5.44 6.20 3.71
C TYR A 416 -6.48 7.22 4.17
N THR A 417 -7.63 6.78 4.69
CA THR A 417 -8.69 7.70 5.16
C THR A 417 -8.31 8.38 6.47
N VAL A 418 -7.62 7.67 7.37
CA VAL A 418 -7.24 8.18 8.71
C VAL A 418 -5.78 7.89 9.06
N GLY A 419 -4.99 7.33 8.14
CA GLY A 419 -3.55 7.10 8.32
C GLY A 419 -2.71 7.97 7.37
N GLY A 420 -1.44 7.62 7.22
CA GLY A 420 -0.50 8.25 6.29
C GLY A 420 -0.31 7.45 4.99
N GLY A 421 -1.28 6.59 4.64
CA GLY A 421 -1.21 5.68 3.51
C GLY A 421 -0.08 4.64 3.67
N ASN A 422 0.24 3.96 2.57
CA ASN A 422 1.33 2.98 2.53
C ASN A 422 2.69 3.63 2.86
N PRO A 423 3.67 2.87 3.39
CA PRO A 423 4.96 3.45 3.77
C PRO A 423 5.75 3.98 2.57
N ILE A 424 6.64 4.95 2.83
CA ILE A 424 7.47 5.61 1.80
C ILE A 424 8.24 4.59 0.95
N GLU A 425 8.91 3.62 1.58
CA GLU A 425 9.75 2.63 0.89
C GLU A 425 8.97 1.64 0.04
N ILE A 426 7.68 1.46 0.34
CA ILE A 426 6.79 0.61 -0.44
C ILE A 426 6.34 1.36 -1.68
N MET A 427 5.96 2.63 -1.51
CA MET A 427 5.53 3.48 -2.61
C MET A 427 6.68 3.93 -3.50
N ASP A 428 7.92 3.90 -3.00
CA ASP A 428 9.13 4.00 -3.83
C ASP A 428 9.15 2.92 -4.93
N LEU A 429 8.73 1.69 -4.60
CA LEU A 429 8.62 0.60 -5.57
C LEU A 429 7.42 0.81 -6.50
N SER A 430 6.22 1.06 -5.94
CA SER A 430 5.00 1.27 -6.73
C SER A 430 5.18 2.41 -7.74
N PHE A 431 5.78 3.52 -7.32
CA PHE A 431 6.04 4.65 -8.21
C PHE A 431 7.19 4.43 -9.20
N ALA A 432 8.18 3.60 -8.89
CA ALA A 432 9.15 3.15 -9.89
C ALA A 432 8.49 2.32 -11.00
N VAL A 433 7.50 1.48 -10.65
CA VAL A 433 6.69 0.75 -11.64
C VAL A 433 5.81 1.72 -12.43
N GLN A 434 5.15 2.69 -11.77
CA GLN A 434 4.38 3.74 -12.45
C GLN A 434 5.22 4.53 -13.45
N ALA A 435 6.39 5.01 -13.04
CA ALA A 435 7.31 5.72 -13.92
C ALA A 435 7.72 4.86 -15.12
N SER A 436 7.97 3.57 -14.90
CA SER A 436 8.26 2.60 -15.97
C SER A 436 7.07 2.39 -16.91
N ALA A 437 5.84 2.39 -16.40
CA ALA A 437 4.62 2.31 -17.21
C ALA A 437 4.45 3.56 -18.09
N VAL A 438 4.69 4.75 -17.54
CA VAL A 438 4.68 6.01 -18.31
C VAL A 438 5.74 5.95 -19.42
N ALA A 439 6.97 5.53 -19.09
CA ALA A 439 8.03 5.37 -20.07
C ALA A 439 7.66 4.36 -21.18
N TYR A 440 7.09 3.21 -20.80
CA TYR A 440 6.64 2.19 -21.74
C TYR A 440 5.60 2.75 -22.73
N LEU A 441 4.60 3.49 -22.23
CA LEU A 441 3.59 4.15 -23.05
C LEU A 441 4.22 5.15 -24.03
N LEU A 442 5.24 5.91 -23.60
CA LEU A 442 5.95 6.87 -24.45
C LEU A 442 6.79 6.18 -25.53
N GLU A 443 7.55 5.14 -25.17
CA GLU A 443 8.40 4.37 -26.10
C GLU A 443 7.58 3.69 -27.21
N HIS A 444 6.34 3.29 -26.90
CA HIS A 444 5.44 2.58 -27.82
C HIS A 444 4.27 3.45 -28.30
N ARG A 445 4.42 4.78 -28.21
CA ARG A 445 3.36 5.71 -28.61
C ARG A 445 2.91 5.46 -30.05
N GLY A 446 1.62 5.17 -30.22
CA GLY A 446 1.00 4.94 -31.53
C GLY A 446 1.19 3.55 -32.12
N THR A 447 1.80 2.61 -31.39
CA THR A 447 1.98 1.20 -31.82
C THR A 447 1.25 0.20 -30.94
N LEU A 448 0.76 0.61 -29.77
CA LEU A 448 0.04 -0.25 -28.83
C LEU A 448 -1.43 -0.44 -29.24
N ASP A 449 -1.92 -1.67 -29.11
CA ASP A 449 -3.35 -1.97 -29.21
C ASP A 449 -4.12 -1.45 -27.99
N HIS A 450 -5.40 -1.13 -28.16
CA HIS A 450 -6.29 -0.66 -27.09
C HIS A 450 -6.71 -1.80 -26.16
N THR A 451 -5.73 -2.29 -25.41
CA THR A 451 -5.85 -3.47 -24.55
C THR A 451 -5.24 -3.21 -23.18
N LEU A 452 -5.51 -4.11 -22.25
CA LEU A 452 -4.81 -4.20 -20.99
C LEU A 452 -3.43 -4.85 -21.21
N ILE A 453 -2.38 -4.15 -20.82
CA ILE A 453 -0.98 -4.49 -21.06
C ILE A 453 -0.29 -4.73 -19.73
N ARG A 454 0.59 -5.74 -19.69
CA ARG A 454 1.47 -6.01 -18.56
C ARG A 454 2.90 -5.61 -18.91
N LEU A 455 3.59 -4.98 -17.96
CA LEU A 455 5.02 -4.76 -18.07
C LEU A 455 5.76 -6.10 -18.04
N ASP A 456 6.96 -6.12 -18.61
CA ASP A 456 7.78 -7.32 -18.63
C ASP A 456 8.41 -7.61 -17.26
N ALA A 457 8.76 -8.88 -17.02
CA ALA A 457 9.43 -9.27 -15.79
C ALA A 457 10.80 -8.60 -15.62
N ALA A 458 11.45 -8.18 -16.71
CA ALA A 458 12.73 -7.51 -16.66
C ALA A 458 12.63 -6.13 -15.98
N THR A 459 11.50 -5.44 -16.13
CA THR A 459 11.22 -4.17 -15.43
C THR A 459 11.17 -4.39 -13.92
N ASP A 460 10.41 -5.38 -13.46
CA ASP A 460 10.34 -5.74 -12.04
C ASP A 460 11.72 -6.15 -11.50
N GLN A 461 12.50 -6.92 -12.27
CA GLN A 461 13.85 -7.33 -11.87
C GLN A 461 14.82 -6.15 -11.71
N ARG A 462 14.77 -5.15 -12.61
CA ARG A 462 15.63 -3.95 -12.51
C ARG A 462 15.29 -3.13 -11.28
N ILE A 463 14.00 -2.89 -11.03
CA ILE A 463 13.52 -2.13 -9.87
C ILE A 463 13.88 -2.89 -8.58
N ALA A 464 13.65 -4.21 -8.52
CA ALA A 464 14.02 -5.04 -7.38
C ALA A 464 15.53 -5.03 -7.10
N ALA A 465 16.36 -5.09 -8.14
CA ALA A 465 17.82 -5.03 -8.00
C ALA A 465 18.28 -3.68 -7.43
N SER A 466 17.66 -2.57 -7.87
CA SER A 466 17.89 -1.23 -7.29
C SER A 466 17.48 -1.18 -5.81
N ALA A 467 16.29 -1.71 -5.48
CA ALA A 467 15.77 -1.77 -4.12
C ALA A 467 16.66 -2.59 -3.17
N LEU A 468 17.18 -3.74 -3.64
CA LEU A 468 18.13 -4.56 -2.89
C LEU A 468 19.44 -3.81 -2.64
N LYS A 469 19.99 -3.18 -3.68
CA LYS A 469 21.24 -2.40 -3.59
C LYS A 469 21.11 -1.27 -2.57
N ALA A 470 20.00 -0.52 -2.58
CA ALA A 470 19.74 0.53 -1.60
C ALA A 470 19.71 0.01 -0.16
N ARG A 471 19.19 -1.22 0.04
CA ARG A 471 19.15 -1.93 1.32
C ARG A 471 20.45 -2.67 1.68
N GLY A 472 21.48 -2.58 0.86
CA GLY A 472 22.77 -3.26 1.09
C GLY A 472 22.79 -4.75 0.73
N TYR A 473 21.76 -5.26 0.04
CA TYR A 473 21.64 -6.64 -0.44
C TYR A 473 21.90 -6.74 -1.94
N ARG A 474 22.05 -7.98 -2.44
CA ARG A 474 22.20 -8.28 -3.87
C ARG A 474 21.48 -9.58 -4.21
N ALA A 475 20.87 -9.65 -5.39
CA ALA A 475 20.40 -10.91 -5.95
C ALA A 475 21.60 -11.78 -6.37
N SER A 476 21.45 -13.10 -6.25
CA SER A 476 22.39 -14.05 -6.86
C SER A 476 22.25 -14.03 -8.39
N HIS A 477 23.29 -14.43 -9.11
CA HIS A 477 23.26 -14.59 -10.56
C HIS A 477 23.17 -16.07 -10.94
N ALA A 478 22.43 -16.38 -12.00
CA ALA A 478 22.46 -17.71 -12.59
C ALA A 478 23.75 -17.89 -13.40
N VAL A 479 24.26 -19.12 -13.47
CA VAL A 479 25.29 -19.49 -14.44
C VAL A 479 24.61 -19.60 -15.82
N GLU A 480 25.05 -18.82 -16.80
CA GLU A 480 24.41 -18.73 -18.13
C GLU A 480 24.34 -20.07 -18.85
N ASP A 481 25.37 -20.90 -18.72
CA ASP A 481 25.40 -22.28 -19.21
C ASP A 481 25.67 -23.22 -18.03
N ASN A 482 24.58 -23.71 -17.43
CA ASN A 482 24.63 -24.71 -16.37
C ASN A 482 24.63 -26.15 -16.92
N GLY A 483 24.84 -26.33 -18.24
CA GLY A 483 24.76 -27.63 -18.90
C GLY A 483 23.33 -28.19 -18.99
N TYR A 484 22.29 -27.38 -18.72
CA TYR A 484 20.90 -27.80 -18.84
C TYR A 484 20.57 -28.13 -20.29
N ASP A 485 20.30 -29.40 -20.54
CA ASP A 485 19.73 -29.89 -21.78
C ASP A 485 18.39 -30.52 -21.45
N TRP A 486 17.29 -29.92 -21.93
CA TRP A 486 15.93 -30.41 -21.67
C TRP A 486 15.72 -31.85 -22.18
N ARG A 487 16.61 -32.36 -23.04
CA ARG A 487 16.64 -33.75 -23.51
C ARG A 487 17.27 -34.71 -22.50
N LEU A 488 18.06 -34.22 -21.56
CA LEU A 488 18.54 -35.02 -20.42
C LEU A 488 17.36 -35.25 -19.48
N THR A 489 16.74 -36.41 -19.65
CA THR A 489 15.77 -36.92 -18.68
C THR A 489 16.50 -37.56 -17.51
N ARG A 490 15.86 -37.67 -16.35
CA ARG A 490 16.38 -38.43 -15.18
C ARG A 490 16.78 -39.88 -15.51
N PHE A 491 16.35 -40.41 -16.66
CA PHE A 491 16.70 -41.74 -17.14
C PHE A 491 17.96 -41.75 -18.01
N ALA A 492 18.26 -40.66 -18.70
CA ALA A 492 19.46 -40.51 -19.52
C ALA A 492 20.73 -40.28 -18.68
N GLU A 493 20.59 -39.79 -17.43
CA GLU A 493 21.70 -39.65 -16.48
C GLU A 493 22.19 -41.01 -15.95
N ASN A 494 21.28 -41.96 -15.70
CA ASN A 494 21.63 -43.31 -15.25
C ASN A 494 22.42 -44.12 -16.30
N ASP A 495 22.23 -43.83 -17.59
CA ASP A 495 22.94 -44.51 -18.68
C ASP A 495 24.40 -44.03 -18.80
N ARG A 496 24.71 -42.80 -18.36
CA ARG A 496 26.11 -42.33 -18.25
C ARG A 496 26.84 -42.98 -17.08
N GLU A 497 26.20 -43.08 -15.91
CA GLU A 497 26.81 -43.76 -14.76
C GLU A 497 27.02 -45.27 -14.98
N ASN A 498 26.21 -45.91 -15.85
CA ASN A 498 26.39 -47.30 -16.25
C ASN A 498 27.37 -47.50 -17.42
N ALA A 499 27.74 -46.44 -18.15
CA ALA A 499 28.74 -46.49 -19.21
C ALA A 499 30.18 -46.23 -18.71
N ASP A 500 30.30 -45.53 -17.57
CA ASP A 500 31.58 -45.29 -16.87
C ASP A 500 31.91 -46.35 -15.79
N ARG A 501 31.06 -47.37 -15.63
CA ARG A 501 31.31 -48.60 -14.84
C ARG A 501 31.55 -49.79 -15.74
#